data_AF-A0AAW4IJ25-F1
#
_entry.id   AF-A0AAW4IJ25-F1
#
_cell.length_a   1.000
_cell.length_b   1.000
_cell.length_c   1.000
_cell.angle_alpha   90.00
_cell.angle_beta   90.00
_cell.angle_gamma   90.00
#
_symmetry.space_group_name_H-M   'P 1'
#
loop_
_entity.id
_entity.type
_entity.pdbx_description
1 polymer ?
#
loop_
_entity_poly.entity_id
_entity_poly.type
_entity_poly.pdbx_seq_one_letter_code
_entity_poly.pdbx_strand_id
1 'polypeptide(L)' 'MLRLAVIALLLANAGYYAWSQGLLKDWGFAPEEQAEPQRMNQQIRPETLQILR' A
#
# COMPACT_ATOMS: atom_id res chain seq x y z
N MET A 1 21.76 6.85 25.48
CA MET A 1 20.29 6.63 25.49
C MET A 1 19.62 7.08 24.20
N LEU A 2 19.77 8.34 23.76
CA LEU A 2 19.13 8.84 22.53
C LEU A 2 19.54 8.09 21.24
N ARG A 3 20.80 7.70 21.11
CA ARG A 3 21.32 7.01 19.92
C ARG A 3 20.60 5.68 19.63
N LEU A 4 20.31 4.90 20.67
CA LEU A 4 19.57 3.64 20.52
C LEU A 4 18.12 3.89 20.12
N ALA A 5 17.48 4.91 20.69
CA ALA A 5 16.13 5.32 20.31
C ALA A 5 16.06 5.74 18.82
N VAL A 6 17.04 6.51 18.34
CA VAL A 6 17.13 6.92 16.93
C VAL A 6 17.29 5.69 16.02
N ILE A 7 18.16 4.74 16.37
CA ILE A 7 18.33 3.52 15.58
C ILE A 7 17.05 2.69 15.56
N ALA A 8 16.38 2.52 16.70
CA ALA A 8 15.11 1.80 16.78
C ALA A 8 14.03 2.46 15.91
N LEU A 9 13.93 3.79 15.94
CA LEU A 9 13.01 4.54 15.09
C LEU A 9 13.32 4.37 13.60
N LEU A 10 14.60 4.40 13.21
CA LEU A 10 14.99 4.17 11.81
C LEU A 10 14.63 2.77 11.34
N LEU A 11 14.88 1.74 12.16
CA LEU A 11 14.50 0.36 11.85
C LEU A 11 12.99 0.19 11.74
N ALA A 12 12.22 0.78 12.66
CA ALA A 12 10.76 0.76 12.60
C ALA A 12 10.24 1.42 11.31
N ASN A 13 10.79 2.58 10.93
CA ASN A 13 10.40 3.27 9.70
C ASN A 13 10.78 2.47 8.44
N ALA A 14 11.99 1.91 8.40
CA ALA A 14 12.44 1.10 7.28
C ALA A 14 11.59 -0.18 7.13
N GLY A 15 11.26 -0.85 8.24
CA GLY A 15 10.35 -1.98 8.25
C GLY A 15 8.95 -1.62 7.77
N TYR A 16 8.39 -0.50 8.26
CA TYR A 16 7.11 0.01 7.79
C TYR A 16 7.11 0.39 6.31
N TYR A 17 8.19 1.01 5.83
CA TYR A 17 8.37 1.32 4.42
C TYR A 17 8.40 0.03 3.57
N ALA A 18 9.18 -0.98 3.97
CA ALA A 18 9.24 -2.24 3.27
C ALA A 18 7.88 -2.95 3.21
N TRP A 19 7.15 -2.93 4.33
CA TRP A 19 5.79 -3.47 4.41
C TRP A 19 4.81 -2.73 3.50
N SER A 20 4.75 -1.40 3.57
CA SER A 20 3.82 -0.58 2.77
C SER A 20 4.09 -0.61 1.27
N GLN A 21 5.34 -0.82 0.84
CA GLN A 21 5.70 -0.98 -0.57
C GLN A 21 5.48 -2.40 -1.10
N GLY A 22 5.02 -3.34 -0.27
CA GLY A 22 4.80 -4.73 -0.67
C GLY A 22 6.10 -5.53 -0.90
N LEU A 23 7.25 -5.05 -0.43
CA LEU A 23 8.53 -5.80 -0.51
C LEU A 23 8.48 -7.12 0.26
N LEU A 24 7.55 -7.24 1.22
CA LEU A 24 7.33 -8.45 2.02
C LEU A 24 6.18 -9.33 1.48
N LYS A 25 5.70 -9.07 0.25
CA LYS A 25 4.59 -9.82 -0.38
C LYS A 25 4.91 -11.30 -0.55
N ASP A 26 6.14 -11.63 -0.95
CA ASP A 26 6.58 -13.02 -1.15
C ASP A 26 6.60 -13.85 0.15
N TRP A 27 6.65 -13.17 1.30
CA TRP A 27 6.60 -13.81 2.62
C TRP A 27 5.19 -13.79 3.24
N GLY A 28 4.18 -13.33 2.51
CA GLY A 28 2.79 -13.28 2.97
C GLY A 28 2.52 -12.16 3.99
N PHE A 29 3.45 -11.23 4.18
CA PHE A 29 3.32 -10.13 5.14
C PHE A 29 2.86 -8.82 4.49
N ALA A 30 2.59 -8.76 3.19
CA ALA A 30 2.12 -7.53 2.57
C ALA A 30 0.70 -7.15 3.06
N PRO A 31 0.36 -5.84 3.07
CA PRO A 31 -1.01 -5.39 3.23
C PRO A 31 -1.93 -6.10 2.25
N GLU A 32 -3.11 -6.48 2.69
CA GLU A 32 -4.10 -7.09 1.82
C GLU A 32 -4.57 -6.07 0.79
N GLU A 33 -4.43 -6.41 -0.49
CA GLU A 33 -4.94 -5.59 -1.58
C GLU A 33 -6.46 -5.59 -1.50
N GLN A 34 -7.02 -4.48 -1.03
CA GLN A 34 -8.46 -4.30 -0.91
C GLN A 34 -9.04 -4.08 -2.32
N ALA A 35 -9.22 -5.18 -3.05
CA ALA A 35 -9.95 -5.18 -4.30
C ALA A 35 -11.45 -5.18 -3.96
N GLU A 36 -12.15 -4.14 -4.41
CA GLU A 36 -13.62 -4.09 -4.37
C GLU A 36 -14.17 -4.36 -5.79
N PRO A 37 -14.12 -5.61 -6.29
CA PRO A 37 -14.58 -5.95 -7.63
C PRO A 37 -16.06 -5.64 -7.83
N GLN A 38 -16.86 -5.64 -6.74
CA GLN A 38 -18.27 -5.25 -6.76
C GLN A 38 -18.46 -3.79 -7.17
N ARG A 39 -17.50 -2.89 -6.88
CA ARG A 39 -17.57 -1.48 -7.34
C ARG A 39 -17.47 -1.36 -8.85
N MET A 40 -16.80 -2.29 -9.54
CA MET A 40 -16.71 -2.30 -11.00
C MET A 40 -18.08 -2.48 -11.64
N ASN A 41 -18.90 -3.40 -11.10
CA ASN A 41 -20.24 -3.69 -11.61
C ASN A 41 -21.27 -2.59 -11.28
N GLN A 42 -20.94 -1.66 -10.37
CA GLN A 42 -21.81 -0.56 -9.96
C GLN A 42 -21.54 0.74 -10.72
N GLN A 43 -20.61 0.73 -11.69
CA GLN A 43 -20.29 1.94 -12.46
C GLN A 43 -21.44 2.29 -13.41
N ILE A 44 -21.90 3.55 -13.36
CA ILE A 44 -22.95 4.05 -14.24
C ILE A 44 -22.28 4.71 -15.46
N ARG A 45 -22.48 4.14 -16.64
CA ARG A 45 -21.96 4.64 -17.93
C ARG A 45 -20.45 4.97 -17.92
N PRO A 46 -19.57 4.04 -17.49
CA PRO A 46 -18.11 4.27 -17.47
C PRO A 46 -17.54 4.67 -18.83
N GLU A 47 -18.17 4.26 -19.93
CA GLU A 47 -17.82 4.60 -21.31
C GLU A 47 -17.90 6.10 -21.66
N THR A 48 -18.53 6.92 -20.82
CA THR A 48 -18.64 8.38 -21.04
C THR A 48 -17.43 9.16 -20.54
N LEU A 49 -16.53 8.52 -19.80
CA LEU A 49 -15.29 9.13 -19.33
C LEU A 49 -14.34 9.39 -20.50
N GLN A 50 -14.00 10.66 -20.71
CA GLN A 50 -12.93 11.07 -21.63
C GLN A 50 -11.67 11.39 -20.84
N ILE A 51 -10.61 10.61 -21.05
CA ILE A 51 -9.29 10.89 -20.47
C ILE A 51 -8.61 11.95 -21.33
N LEU A 52 -8.51 13.17 -20.82
CA LEU A 52 -7.74 14.25 -21.45
C LEU A 52 -6.29 14.18 -20.95
N ARG A 53 -5.33 14.32 -21.88
CA ARG A 53 -3.89 14.27 -21.61
C ARG A 53 -3.31 15.64 -21.31
#